data_AF-A0A0B1RTV8-F1
#
_entry.id   AF-A0A0B1RTV8-F1
#
_cell.length_a   1.000
_cell.length_b   1.000
_cell.length_c   1.000
_cell.angle_alpha   90.00
_cell.angle_beta   90.00
_cell.angle_gamma   90.00
#
_symmetry.space_group_name_H-M   'P 1'
#
loop_
_entity.id
_entity.type
_entity.pdbx_description
1 polymer ?
#
loop_
_entity_poly.entity_id
_entity_poly.type
_entity_poly.pdbx_seq_one_letter_code
_entity_poly.pdbx_strand_id
1 'polypeptide(L)'
;MIAERESIYRLLAQVTKDNMNKAISKYTIDPRTRYVSLETPLQPEDVVQIVSSDNPRMAPIGQALVLNNASSVHANPALRNWNDGRALAGLVAKFRPDALDYFNVINMPNASSRLEAVFNAVRDDMGIRQPCATHGWAHLGAEAKFDYIEKIVHYIRADNKACKECYGDAKISCNTEEKESKTG
;
A
#
# COMPACT_ATOMS: atom_id res chain seq x y z
N MET A 1 20.17 2.10 7.25
CA MET A 1 20.69 2.48 8.59
C MET A 1 20.20 3.87 8.93
N ILE A 2 19.01 3.98 9.52
CA ILE A 2 18.43 5.27 9.94
C ILE A 2 19.01 5.66 11.31
N ALA A 3 19.23 4.69 12.19
CA ALA A 3 19.80 4.90 13.53
C ALA A 3 21.16 5.60 13.50
N GLU A 4 22.07 5.15 12.62
CA GLU A 4 23.38 5.80 12.44
C GLU A 4 23.26 7.24 11.95
N ARG A 5 22.35 7.47 10.97
CA ARG A 5 22.13 8.80 10.40
C ARG A 5 21.55 9.77 11.44
N GLU A 6 20.57 9.31 12.22
CA GLU A 6 19.96 10.08 13.32
C GLU A 6 20.95 10.35 14.46
N SER A 7 21.84 9.40 14.75
CA SER A 7 22.92 9.61 15.73
C SER A 7 23.82 10.78 15.31
N ILE A 8 24.17 10.89 14.03
CA ILE A 8 24.97 12.00 13.50
C ILE A 8 24.18 13.31 13.51
N TYR A 9 22.87 13.29 13.23
CA TYR A 9 22.04 14.50 13.28
C TYR A 9 21.95 15.10 14.69
N ARG A 10 21.95 14.28 15.75
CA ARG A 10 22.03 14.78 17.13
C ARG A 10 23.33 15.51 17.40
N LEU A 11 24.46 14.98 16.90
CA LEU A 11 25.76 15.64 17.05
C LEU A 11 25.76 17.03 16.43
N LEU A 12 25.16 17.18 15.24
CA LEU A 12 25.05 18.48 14.55
C LEU A 12 24.39 19.57 15.39
N ALA A 13 23.38 19.21 16.21
CA ALA A 13 22.70 20.17 17.09
C ALA A 13 23.59 20.69 18.23
N GLN A 14 24.66 19.97 18.57
CA GLN A 14 25.58 20.31 19.66
C GLN A 14 26.97 20.75 19.17
N VAL A 15 27.17 20.93 17.86
CA VAL A 15 28.50 21.26 17.32
C VAL A 15 28.92 22.65 17.78
N THR A 16 29.92 22.69 18.64
CA THR A 16 30.72 23.88 18.94
C THR A 16 32.09 23.77 18.28
N LYS A 17 32.79 24.90 18.11
CA LYS A 17 34.14 24.92 17.54
C LYS A 17 35.12 24.04 18.31
N ASP A 18 34.87 23.82 19.60
CA ASP A 18 35.70 23.00 20.49
C ASP A 18 35.43 21.49 20.37
N ASN A 19 34.25 21.07 19.90
CA ASN A 19 33.87 19.66 19.74
C ASN A 19 34.12 19.10 18.32
N MET A 20 34.75 19.89 17.45
CA MET A 20 35.15 19.48 16.11
C MET A 20 36.63 19.11 16.03
N ASN A 21 36.95 18.17 15.15
CA ASN A 21 38.32 17.77 14.92
C ASN A 21 39.11 18.93 14.26
N LYS A 22 40.24 19.34 14.84
CA LYS A 22 41.04 20.48 14.35
C LYS A 22 41.77 20.19 13.03
N ALA A 23 41.93 18.92 12.66
CA ALA A 23 42.61 18.51 11.43
C ALA A 23 41.67 18.56 10.21
N ILE A 24 41.24 19.77 9.81
CA ILE A 24 40.29 20.00 8.70
C ILE A 24 40.77 19.35 7.39
N SER A 25 42.08 19.31 7.15
CA SER A 25 42.67 18.67 5.96
C SER A 25 42.48 17.15 5.89
N LYS A 26 42.04 16.51 6.97
CA LYS A 26 41.79 15.06 7.05
C LYS A 26 40.30 14.70 7.01
N TYR A 27 39.42 15.68 6.77
CA TYR A 27 37.98 15.44 6.76
C TYR A 27 37.58 14.56 5.58
N THR A 28 36.75 13.55 5.86
CA THR A 28 36.18 12.67 4.85
C THR A 28 34.67 12.51 5.07
N ILE A 29 34.02 11.68 4.25
CA ILE A 29 32.62 11.29 4.44
C ILE A 29 32.42 10.62 5.80
N ASP A 30 33.44 9.92 6.33
CA ASP A 30 33.37 9.31 7.66
C ASP A 30 33.17 10.40 8.75
N PRO A 31 32.04 10.38 9.48
CA PRO A 31 31.76 11.36 10.54
C PRO A 31 32.82 11.34 11.66
N ARG A 32 33.53 10.23 11.89
CA ARG A 32 34.59 10.12 12.91
C ARG A 32 35.81 11.00 12.60
N THR A 33 35.99 11.35 11.33
CA THR A 33 37.07 12.27 10.93
C THR A 33 36.75 13.73 11.26
N ARG A 34 35.48 14.03 11.60
CA ARG A 34 34.96 15.39 11.81
C ARG A 34 34.54 15.64 13.26
N TYR A 35 33.92 14.68 13.92
CA TYR A 35 33.40 14.83 15.28
C TYR A 35 34.24 14.03 16.29
N VAL A 36 34.67 14.68 17.38
CA VAL A 36 35.56 14.09 18.40
C VAL A 36 34.78 13.29 19.43
N SER A 37 33.57 13.73 19.78
CA SER A 37 32.68 13.00 20.70
C SER A 37 31.58 12.31 19.91
N LEU A 38 31.61 10.97 19.88
CA LEU A 38 30.46 10.17 19.46
C LEU A 38 29.66 9.87 20.73
N GLU A 39 28.58 10.62 20.98
CA GLU A 39 27.55 10.14 21.90
C GLU A 39 27.08 8.74 21.44
N THR A 40 26.66 7.91 22.40
CA THR A 40 26.25 6.52 22.16
C THR A 40 25.33 6.41 20.94
N PRO A 41 25.64 5.54 19.95
CA PRO A 41 24.83 5.42 18.75
C PRO A 41 23.42 4.95 19.13
N LEU A 42 22.42 5.59 18.53
CA LEU A 42 21.03 5.16 18.61
C LEU A 42 20.91 3.70 18.19
N GLN A 43 20.05 2.98 18.88
CA GLN A 43 19.70 1.64 18.47
C GLN A 43 18.59 1.69 17.41
N PRO A 44 18.49 0.67 16.53
CA PRO A 44 17.43 0.61 15.52
C PRO A 44 16.02 0.82 16.08
N GLU A 45 15.78 0.41 17.33
CA GLU A 45 14.52 0.54 18.07
C GLU A 45 14.13 2.01 18.30
N ASP A 46 15.11 2.91 18.50
CA ASP A 46 14.86 4.32 18.80
C ASP A 46 14.34 5.10 17.58
N VAL A 47 14.61 4.62 16.38
CA VAL A 47 14.30 5.30 15.10
C VAL A 47 13.13 4.69 14.34
N VAL A 48 12.44 3.71 14.93
CA VAL A 48 11.29 3.03 14.30
C VAL A 48 10.19 4.03 13.92
N GLN A 49 9.98 5.05 14.75
CA GLN A 49 8.98 6.11 14.52
C GLN A 49 9.24 7.00 13.30
N ILE A 50 10.50 7.06 12.83
CA ILE A 50 10.93 7.90 11.70
C ILE A 50 10.84 7.11 10.38
N VAL A 51 10.68 5.79 10.47
CA VAL A 51 10.46 4.94 9.30
C VAL A 51 9.00 5.06 8.89
N SER A 52 8.71 5.97 7.95
CA SER A 52 7.44 5.94 7.22
C SER A 52 7.40 4.68 6.37
N SER A 53 6.94 3.59 6.98
CA SER A 53 6.50 2.44 6.22
C SER A 53 5.10 2.78 5.72
N ASP A 54 4.94 3.02 4.42
CA ASP A 54 3.62 3.02 3.74
C ASP A 54 2.94 1.63 3.79
N ASN A 55 3.41 0.76 4.68
CA ASN A 55 2.86 -0.52 5.01
C ASN A 55 1.94 -0.31 6.23
N PRO A 56 0.62 -0.51 6.11
CA PRO A 56 -0.36 -0.33 7.20
C PRO A 56 -0.21 -1.37 8.33
N ARG A 57 0.95 -2.04 8.43
CA ARG A 57 1.28 -3.10 9.40
C ARG A 57 1.98 -2.58 10.66
N MET A 58 2.26 -1.28 10.77
CA MET A 58 2.80 -0.68 11.99
C MET A 58 1.69 -0.16 12.91
N ALA A 59 0.70 -1.02 13.20
CA ALA A 59 -0.16 -0.82 14.36
C ALA A 59 0.69 -0.93 15.65
N PRO A 60 0.35 -0.22 16.74
CA PRO A 60 1.09 -0.31 18.00
C PRO A 60 1.23 -1.76 18.46
N ILE A 61 2.45 -2.16 18.81
CA ILE A 61 2.75 -3.47 19.39
C ILE A 61 1.95 -3.61 20.68
N GLY A 62 0.92 -4.45 20.66
CA GLY A 62 0.04 -4.69 21.81
C GLY A 62 -1.46 -4.76 21.46
N GLN A 63 -1.87 -4.29 20.29
CA GLN A 63 -3.22 -4.56 19.79
C GLN A 63 -3.16 -5.69 18.76
N ALA A 64 -3.63 -6.87 19.17
CA ALA A 64 -3.97 -7.91 18.22
C ALA A 64 -4.97 -7.32 17.23
N LEU A 65 -4.66 -7.34 15.94
CA LEU A 65 -5.67 -7.19 14.91
C LEU A 65 -6.71 -8.27 15.20
N VAL A 66 -7.90 -7.84 15.62
CA VAL A 66 -9.03 -8.74 15.86
C VAL A 66 -9.45 -9.29 14.49
N LEU A 67 -8.76 -10.33 14.03
CA LEU A 67 -9.16 -11.18 12.93
C LEU A 67 -10.03 -12.28 13.52
N ASN A 68 -11.26 -11.91 13.88
CA ASN A 68 -12.26 -12.85 14.38
C ASN A 68 -12.69 -13.80 13.26
N ASN A 69 -12.19 -15.04 13.29
CA ASN A 69 -12.98 -16.29 13.26
C ASN A 69 -12.05 -17.52 13.15
N ALA A 70 -11.47 -17.91 14.28
CA ALA A 70 -10.84 -19.21 14.47
C ALA A 70 -11.91 -20.31 14.57
N SER A 71 -12.46 -20.74 13.43
CA SER A 71 -13.25 -21.98 13.33
C SER A 71 -13.36 -22.41 11.87
N SER A 72 -12.34 -23.08 11.34
CA SER A 72 -12.48 -24.14 10.31
C SER A 72 -11.10 -24.70 9.98
N VAL A 73 -10.84 -25.94 10.38
CA VAL A 73 -9.48 -26.53 10.43
C VAL A 73 -9.08 -27.23 9.12
N HIS A 74 -9.70 -26.93 7.98
CA HIS A 74 -9.42 -27.66 6.73
C HIS A 74 -9.36 -26.80 5.45
N ALA A 75 -8.89 -25.54 5.53
CA ALA A 75 -8.67 -24.73 4.33
C ALA A 75 -7.29 -24.05 4.32
N ASN A 76 -6.68 -24.04 3.14
CA ASN A 76 -5.39 -23.42 2.82
C ASN A 76 -5.27 -22.02 3.49
N PRO A 77 -4.28 -21.77 4.38
CA PRO A 77 -4.26 -20.60 5.25
C PRO A 77 -4.24 -19.26 4.51
N ALA A 78 -3.73 -19.22 3.27
CA ALA A 78 -3.70 -18.02 2.44
C ALA A 78 -5.09 -17.56 1.95
N LEU A 79 -6.05 -18.48 1.82
CA LEU A 79 -7.39 -18.18 1.27
C LEU A 79 -8.47 -18.01 2.33
N ARG A 80 -8.20 -18.31 3.62
CA ARG A 80 -9.15 -18.07 4.72
C ARG A 80 -9.62 -16.61 4.76
N ASN A 81 -8.72 -15.67 4.47
CA ASN A 81 -9.00 -14.23 4.52
C ASN A 81 -9.90 -13.75 3.36
N TRP A 82 -10.13 -14.58 2.33
CA TRP A 82 -10.97 -14.24 1.18
C TRP A 82 -12.41 -14.72 1.30
N ASN A 83 -12.71 -15.60 2.26
CA ASN A 83 -14.05 -16.16 2.45
C ASN A 83 -15.05 -15.14 2.99
N ASP A 84 -14.57 -14.13 3.72
CA ASP A 84 -15.40 -13.18 4.44
C ASP A 84 -15.84 -11.96 3.61
N GLY A 85 -15.41 -11.87 2.35
CA GLY A 85 -15.71 -10.77 1.43
C GLY A 85 -14.91 -9.48 1.66
N ARG A 86 -14.31 -9.28 2.85
CA ARG A 86 -13.51 -8.08 3.18
C ARG A 86 -12.29 -7.89 2.29
N ALA A 87 -11.56 -8.97 2.00
CA ALA A 87 -10.38 -8.92 1.12
C ALA A 87 -10.75 -8.54 -0.32
N LEU A 88 -11.86 -9.10 -0.84
CA LEU A 88 -12.39 -8.71 -2.16
C LEU A 88 -12.85 -7.26 -2.18
N ALA A 89 -13.58 -6.82 -1.14
CA ALA A 89 -14.04 -5.44 -1.02
C ALA A 89 -12.85 -4.46 -1.02
N GLY A 90 -11.79 -4.77 -0.27
CA GLY A 90 -10.58 -3.95 -0.23
C GLY A 90 -9.86 -3.90 -1.58
N LEU A 91 -9.83 -5.00 -2.33
CA LEU A 91 -9.25 -5.02 -3.68
C LEU A 91 -10.04 -4.11 -4.63
N VAL A 92 -11.35 -4.25 -4.67
CA VAL A 92 -12.22 -3.47 -5.58
C VAL A 92 -12.20 -2.00 -5.21
N ALA A 93 -12.47 -1.66 -3.95
CA ALA A 93 -12.54 -0.26 -3.51
C ALA A 93 -11.20 0.47 -3.61
N LYS A 94 -10.06 -0.23 -3.51
CA LYS A 94 -8.73 0.38 -3.67
C LYS A 94 -8.50 0.92 -5.08
N PHE A 95 -8.98 0.20 -6.09
CA PHE A 95 -8.75 0.57 -7.49
C PHE A 95 -9.95 1.27 -8.12
N ARG A 96 -11.16 1.03 -7.59
CA ARG A 96 -12.42 1.62 -8.01
C ARG A 96 -13.21 2.10 -6.79
N PRO A 97 -12.79 3.23 -6.17
CA PRO A 97 -13.51 3.78 -5.02
C PRO A 97 -14.94 4.19 -5.38
N ASP A 98 -15.20 4.54 -6.64
CA ASP A 98 -16.53 4.93 -7.13
C ASP A 98 -17.49 3.74 -7.28
N ALA A 99 -16.97 2.53 -7.46
CA ALA A 99 -17.78 1.34 -7.69
C ALA A 99 -18.25 0.69 -6.38
N LEU A 100 -17.50 0.84 -5.28
CA LEU A 100 -17.80 0.17 -4.01
C LEU A 100 -17.37 1.01 -2.81
N ASP A 101 -18.34 1.34 -1.95
CA ASP A 101 -18.06 1.95 -0.66
C ASP A 101 -17.53 0.90 0.34
N TYR A 102 -16.21 0.88 0.48
CA TYR A 102 -15.50 -0.04 1.36
C TYR A 102 -15.99 0.01 2.80
N PHE A 103 -16.19 1.21 3.36
CA PHE A 103 -16.52 1.38 4.78
C PHE A 103 -17.90 0.82 5.10
N ASN A 104 -18.86 1.03 4.21
CA ASN A 104 -20.19 0.44 4.36
C ASN A 104 -20.14 -1.09 4.29
N VAL A 105 -19.39 -1.66 3.34
CA VAL A 105 -19.29 -3.12 3.18
C VAL A 105 -18.61 -3.79 4.38
N ILE A 106 -17.52 -3.24 4.91
CA ILE A 106 -16.84 -3.87 6.05
C ILE A 106 -17.64 -3.80 7.35
N ASN A 107 -18.56 -2.86 7.46
CA ASN A 107 -19.43 -2.70 8.63
C ASN A 107 -20.66 -3.62 8.59
N MET A 108 -20.97 -4.24 7.43
CA MET A 108 -22.05 -5.23 7.36
C MET A 108 -21.69 -6.45 8.23
N PRO A 109 -22.63 -7.00 9.02
CA PRO A 109 -22.35 -8.14 9.91
C PRO A 109 -22.14 -9.46 9.14
N ASN A 110 -22.94 -9.71 8.10
CA ASN A 110 -22.98 -11.00 7.41
C ASN A 110 -22.01 -11.07 6.22
N ALA A 111 -21.25 -12.17 6.12
CA ALA A 111 -20.34 -12.41 5.00
C ALA A 111 -21.06 -12.47 3.65
N SER A 112 -22.24 -13.09 3.62
CA SER A 112 -23.04 -13.21 2.40
C SER A 112 -23.44 -11.85 1.84
N SER A 113 -23.86 -10.91 2.69
CA SER A 113 -24.23 -9.55 2.30
C SER A 113 -23.02 -8.75 1.80
N ARG A 114 -21.85 -8.93 2.44
CA ARG A 114 -20.59 -8.34 1.97
C ARG A 114 -20.23 -8.82 0.58
N LEU A 115 -20.25 -10.15 0.38
CA LEU A 115 -19.94 -10.77 -0.90
C LEU A 115 -20.93 -10.35 -1.99
N GLU A 116 -22.22 -10.25 -1.65
CA GLU A 116 -23.26 -9.78 -2.57
C GLU A 116 -22.99 -8.35 -3.06
N ALA A 117 -22.70 -7.43 -2.14
CA ALA A 117 -22.38 -6.05 -2.48
C ALA A 117 -21.15 -5.97 -3.40
N VAL A 118 -20.10 -6.74 -3.09
CA VAL A 118 -18.89 -6.79 -3.91
C VAL A 118 -19.17 -7.40 -5.29
N PHE A 119 -19.93 -8.49 -5.36
CA PHE A 119 -20.24 -9.14 -6.64
C PHE A 119 -21.12 -8.26 -7.52
N ASN A 120 -22.09 -7.55 -6.95
CA ASN A 120 -22.90 -6.58 -7.69
C ASN A 120 -22.02 -5.45 -8.22
N ALA A 121 -21.17 -4.84 -7.39
CA ALA A 121 -20.24 -3.80 -7.84
C ALA A 121 -19.31 -4.28 -8.95
N VAL A 122 -18.69 -5.47 -8.81
CA VAL A 122 -17.79 -6.03 -9.84
C VAL A 122 -18.55 -6.35 -11.13
N ARG A 123 -19.77 -6.86 -11.05
CA ARG A 123 -20.59 -7.14 -12.23
C ARG A 123 -20.98 -5.85 -12.95
N ASP A 124 -21.44 -4.85 -12.21
CA ASP A 124 -22.00 -3.63 -12.78
C ASP A 124 -20.90 -2.72 -13.35
N ASP A 125 -19.72 -2.72 -12.71
CA ASP A 125 -18.58 -1.86 -13.09
C ASP A 125 -17.56 -2.52 -14.02
N MET A 126 -17.28 -3.82 -13.83
CA MET A 126 -16.25 -4.56 -14.59
C MET A 126 -16.84 -5.59 -15.55
N GLY A 127 -18.16 -5.85 -15.49
CA GLY A 127 -18.82 -6.86 -16.33
C GLY A 127 -18.44 -8.31 -15.98
N ILE A 128 -17.68 -8.53 -14.89
CA ILE A 128 -17.17 -9.86 -14.53
C ILE A 128 -18.25 -10.60 -13.72
N ARG A 129 -18.67 -11.76 -14.22
CA ARG A 129 -19.64 -12.60 -13.53
C ARG A 129 -18.99 -13.41 -12.43
N GLN A 130 -19.62 -13.41 -11.26
CA GLN A 130 -19.24 -14.24 -10.13
C GLN A 130 -19.29 -15.74 -10.48
N PRO A 131 -18.34 -16.56 -10.00
CA PRO A 131 -18.26 -17.99 -10.33
C PRO A 131 -19.31 -18.83 -9.59
N CYS A 132 -19.84 -18.33 -8.47
CA CYS A 132 -20.84 -19.02 -7.66
C CYS A 132 -21.73 -18.04 -6.90
N ALA A 133 -22.79 -18.57 -6.28
CA ALA A 133 -23.60 -17.81 -5.34
C ALA A 133 -22.81 -17.44 -4.06
N THR A 134 -23.27 -16.41 -3.36
CA THR A 134 -22.62 -15.86 -2.15
C THR A 134 -22.39 -16.90 -1.05
N HIS A 135 -23.35 -17.79 -0.84
CA HIS A 135 -23.24 -18.89 0.14
C HIS A 135 -22.25 -19.98 -0.31
N GLY A 136 -22.05 -20.17 -1.61
CA GLY A 136 -21.12 -21.16 -2.16
C GLY A 136 -19.66 -20.70 -2.17
N TRP A 137 -19.42 -19.40 -1.99
CA TRP A 137 -18.07 -18.81 -2.07
C TRP A 137 -17.11 -19.39 -1.03
N ALA A 138 -17.57 -19.57 0.22
CA ALA A 138 -16.73 -20.11 1.28
C ALA A 138 -16.20 -21.52 0.94
N HIS A 139 -17.02 -22.33 0.27
CA HIS A 139 -16.74 -23.72 -0.09
C HIS A 139 -16.09 -23.88 -1.47
N LEU A 140 -15.98 -22.80 -2.24
CA LEU A 140 -15.39 -22.83 -3.56
C LEU A 140 -13.88 -23.18 -3.48
N GLY A 141 -13.42 -24.03 -4.41
CA GLY A 141 -12.02 -24.44 -4.52
C GLY A 141 -11.09 -23.26 -4.79
N ALA A 142 -9.83 -23.41 -4.37
CA ALA A 142 -8.80 -22.38 -4.51
C ALA A 142 -8.61 -21.91 -5.96
N GLU A 143 -8.59 -22.85 -6.90
CA GLU A 143 -8.42 -22.59 -8.34
C GLU A 143 -9.50 -21.66 -8.90
N ALA A 144 -10.77 -21.93 -8.59
CA ALA A 144 -11.89 -21.11 -9.09
C ALA A 144 -11.93 -19.73 -8.43
N LYS A 145 -11.47 -19.61 -7.18
CA LYS A 145 -11.28 -18.29 -6.53
C LYS A 145 -10.16 -17.51 -7.20
N PHE A 146 -9.05 -18.18 -7.52
CA PHE A 146 -7.90 -17.57 -8.17
C PHE A 146 -8.27 -17.05 -9.56
N ASP A 147 -8.92 -17.86 -10.40
CA ASP A 147 -9.38 -17.47 -11.74
C ASP A 147 -10.31 -16.23 -11.69
N TYR A 148 -11.20 -16.16 -10.71
CA TYR A 148 -12.07 -14.99 -10.54
C TYR A 148 -11.28 -13.73 -10.13
N ILE A 149 -10.38 -13.85 -9.16
CA ILE A 149 -9.54 -12.73 -8.71
C ILE A 149 -8.59 -12.28 -9.84
N GLU A 150 -8.06 -13.22 -10.61
CA GLU A 150 -7.20 -12.95 -11.75
C GLU A 150 -7.94 -12.13 -12.82
N LYS A 151 -9.19 -12.47 -13.13
CA LYS A 151 -10.04 -11.68 -14.05
C LYS A 151 -10.21 -10.24 -13.56
N ILE A 152 -10.49 -10.05 -12.27
CA ILE A 152 -10.63 -8.71 -11.67
C ILE A 152 -9.31 -7.94 -11.79
N VAL A 153 -8.19 -8.55 -11.42
CA VAL A 153 -6.87 -7.91 -11.46
C VAL A 153 -6.45 -7.60 -12.90
N HIS A 154 -6.73 -8.49 -13.84
CA HIS A 154 -6.46 -8.28 -15.25
C HIS A 154 -7.25 -7.08 -15.80
N TYR A 155 -8.54 -6.98 -15.47
CA TYR A 155 -9.37 -5.83 -15.83
C TYR A 155 -8.80 -4.52 -15.26
N ILE A 156 -8.51 -4.48 -13.96
CA ILE A 156 -7.94 -3.31 -13.29
C ILE A 156 -6.62 -2.87 -13.95
N ARG A 157 -5.76 -3.82 -14.32
CA ARG A 157 -4.49 -3.51 -15.00
C ARG A 157 -4.69 -2.97 -16.40
N ALA A 158 -5.62 -3.54 -17.16
CA ALA A 158 -5.95 -3.10 -18.52
C ALA A 158 -6.55 -1.70 -18.52
N ASP A 159 -7.49 -1.43 -17.61
CA ASP A 159 -8.14 -0.12 -17.45
C ASP A 159 -7.14 0.96 -16.99
N ASN A 160 -6.24 0.65 -16.05
CA ASN A 160 -5.18 1.58 -15.63
C ASN A 160 -4.23 1.95 -16.79
N LYS A 161 -3.96 0.99 -17.68
CA LYS A 161 -3.13 1.22 -18.87
C LYS A 161 -3.88 2.07 -19.89
N ALA A 162 -5.14 1.77 -20.17
CA ALA A 162 -5.98 2.56 -21.06
C ALA A 162 -6.12 4.01 -20.57
N CYS A 163 -6.33 4.21 -19.26
CA CYS A 163 -6.42 5.53 -18.66
C CYS A 163 -5.09 6.31 -18.72
N LYS A 164 -3.94 5.63 -18.60
CA LYS A 164 -2.61 6.25 -18.80
C LYS A 164 -2.33 6.61 -20.25
N GLU A 165 -2.70 5.75 -21.21
CA GLU A 165 -2.53 6.01 -22.64
C GLU A 165 -3.43 7.19 -23.09
N CYS A 166 -4.70 7.21 -22.68
CA CYS A 166 -5.61 8.34 -22.93
C CYS A 166 -5.11 9.67 -22.34
N TYR A 167 -4.48 9.66 -21.16
CA TYR A 167 -3.88 10.87 -20.57
C TYR A 167 -2.59 11.31 -21.28
N GLY A 168 -1.85 10.35 -21.87
CA GLY A 168 -0.70 10.63 -22.73
C GLY A 168 -1.11 11.31 -24.03
N ASP A 169 -2.15 10.79 -24.69
CA ASP A 169 -2.66 11.33 -25.96
C ASP A 169 -3.35 12.70 -25.79
N ALA A 170 -4.06 12.92 -24.68
CA ALA A 170 -4.66 14.22 -24.36
C ALA A 170 -3.61 15.33 -24.18
N LYS A 171 -2.41 15.02 -23.65
CA LYS A 171 -1.30 15.99 -23.60
C LYS A 171 -0.67 16.27 -24.97
N ILE A 172 -0.70 15.33 -25.90
CA ILE A 172 -0.15 15.52 -27.26
C ILE A 172 -1.11 16.40 -28.08
N SER A 173 -2.42 16.18 -27.97
CA SER A 173 -3.44 16.98 -28.67
C SER A 173 -3.40 18.45 -28.25
N CYS A 174 -3.31 18.74 -26.94
CA CYS A 174 -3.34 20.11 -26.43
C CYS A 174 -2.07 20.92 -26.77
N ASN A 175 -0.92 20.25 -26.93
CA ASN A 175 0.34 20.93 -27.31
C ASN A 175 0.45 21.22 -28.81
N THR A 176 -0.46 20.70 -29.64
CA THR A 176 -0.42 20.89 -31.10
C THR A 176 -1.25 22.11 -31.51
N GLU A 177 -2.30 22.45 -30.77
CA GLU A 177 -3.14 23.64 -31.02
C GLU A 177 -2.47 24.95 -30.58
N GLU A 178 -1.49 24.92 -29.66
CA GLU A 178 -0.79 26.14 -29.20
C GLU A 178 0.35 26.59 -30.14
N LYS A 179 0.70 25.80 -31.17
CA LYS A 179 1.73 26.16 -32.17
C LYS A 179 1.20 26.82 -33.45
N GLU A 180 -0.10 26.77 -33.74
CA GLU A 180 -0.66 27.42 -34.95
C GLU A 180 -1.11 28.87 -34.72
N SER A 181 -1.16 29.37 -33.48
CA SER A 181 -1.54 30.77 -33.18
C SER A 181 -0.36 31.74 -32.96
N LYS A 182 0.89 31.36 -33.27
CA LYS A 182 2.08 32.24 -33.12
C LYS A 182 2.89 32.45 -34.41
N THR A 183 2.30 32.27 -35.58
CA THR A 183 2.97 32.59 -36.86
C THR A 183 2.08 33.36 -37.85
N GLY A 184 1.13 34.14 -37.34
CA GLY A 184 0.37 35.13 -38.12
C GLY A 184 0.85 36.54 -37.83
#